data_AF-A0A3A4ZNR9-F1
#
_entry.id   AF-A0A3A4ZNR9-F1
#
_cell.length_a   1.000
_cell.length_b   1.000
_cell.length_c   1.000
_cell.angle_alpha   90.00
_cell.angle_beta   90.00
_cell.angle_gamma   90.00
#
_symmetry.space_group_name_H-M   'P 1'
#
loop_
_entity.id
_entity.type
_entity.pdbx_description
1 polymer ?
#
loop_
_entity_poly.entity_id
_entity_poly.type
_entity_poly.pdbx_seq_one_letter_code
_entity_poly.pdbx_strand_id
1 'polypeptide(L)'
;MIVASLRVEILLPGCASLKQKRFVLASLKARLRNRFNVSVCENDFQDKWQRSELAVAAAATDMRGARTVSDQVLEFLEREPRIVLCGHERNFY
;
A
#
# COMPACT_ATOMS: atom_id res chain seq x y z
N MET A 1 -21.29 8.53 1.28
CA MET A 1 -20.28 7.50 0.95
C MET A 1 -19.01 8.24 0.62
N ILE A 2 -17.91 7.89 1.27
CA ILE A 2 -16.57 8.46 1.02
C ILE A 2 -15.67 7.37 0.46
N VAL A 3 -14.89 7.69 -0.57
CA VAL A 3 -13.84 6.81 -1.08
C VAL A 3 -12.49 7.38 -0.68
N ALA A 4 -11.73 6.65 0.12
CA ALA A 4 -10.34 6.96 0.41
C ALA A 4 -9.45 6.32 -0.66
N SER A 5 -8.54 7.10 -1.24
CA SER A 5 -7.45 6.63 -2.07
C SER A 5 -6.12 6.98 -1.40
N LEU A 6 -5.22 6.00 -1.37
CA LEU A 6 -3.88 6.13 -0.82
C LEU A 6 -2.88 5.63 -1.86
N ARG A 7 -1.91 6.46 -2.23
CA ARG A 7 -0.72 6.05 -2.99
C ARG A 7 0.46 6.03 -2.04
N VAL A 8 1.22 4.95 -2.02
CA VAL A 8 2.38 4.77 -1.13
C VAL A 8 3.59 4.35 -1.94
N GLU A 9 4.60 5.19 -1.93
CA GLU A 9 5.90 4.85 -2.50
C GLU A 9 6.72 4.07 -1.48
N ILE A 10 7.27 2.93 -1.93
CA ILE A 10 8.04 2.03 -1.09
C ILE A 10 9.35 1.64 -1.77
N LEU A 11 10.42 1.55 -0.98
CA LEU A 11 11.65 0.87 -1.37
C LEU A 11 11.64 -0.56 -0.86
N LEU A 12 12.30 -1.46 -1.60
CA LEU A 12 12.48 -2.87 -1.26
C LEU A 12 13.99 -3.21 -1.25
N PRO A 13 14.74 -2.79 -0.22
CA PRO A 13 16.21 -2.87 -0.21
C PRO A 13 16.74 -4.31 -0.35
N GLY A 14 16.02 -5.29 0.20
CA GLY A 14 16.40 -6.70 0.17
C GLY A 14 15.98 -7.47 -1.09
N CYS A 15 15.26 -6.84 -2.03
CA CYS A 15 15.03 -7.47 -3.34
C CYS A 15 16.28 -7.28 -4.20
N ALA A 16 16.58 -8.24 -5.09
CA ALA A 16 17.65 -8.19 -6.09
C ALA A 16 17.16 -8.59 -7.50
N SER A 17 15.84 -8.74 -7.68
CA SER A 17 15.22 -9.09 -8.96
C SER A 17 13.73 -8.75 -8.97
N LEU A 18 13.14 -8.62 -10.18
CA LEU A 18 11.70 -8.41 -10.34
C LEU A 18 10.87 -9.58 -9.76
N LYS A 19 11.39 -10.81 -9.82
CA LYS A 19 10.72 -11.99 -9.25
C LYS A 19 10.60 -11.87 -7.72
N GLN A 20 11.68 -11.47 -7.05
CA GLN A 20 11.67 -11.26 -5.59
C GLN A 20 10.74 -10.12 -5.21
N LYS A 21 10.77 -8.99 -5.93
CA LYS A 21 9.80 -7.89 -5.72
C LYS A 21 8.37 -8.42 -5.79
N ARG A 22 8.01 -9.13 -6.86
CA ARG A 22 6.66 -9.70 -7.04
C ARG A 22 6.25 -10.60 -5.88
N PHE A 23 7.17 -11.40 -5.34
CA PHE A 23 6.91 -12.24 -4.18
C PHE A 23 6.62 -11.41 -2.91
N VAL A 24 7.44 -10.40 -2.62
CA VAL A 24 7.23 -9.50 -1.47
C VAL A 24 5.91 -8.74 -1.61
N LEU A 25 5.65 -8.14 -2.77
CA LEU A 25 4.42 -7.39 -3.03
C LEU A 25 3.18 -8.27 -3.01
N ALA A 26 3.25 -9.53 -3.49
CA ALA A 26 2.12 -10.45 -3.41
C ALA A 26 1.74 -10.75 -1.95
N SER A 27 2.73 -11.07 -1.11
CA SER A 27 2.55 -11.27 0.33
C SER A 27 1.97 -10.02 1.01
N LEU A 28 2.51 -8.85 0.70
CA LEU A 28 2.07 -7.58 1.29
C LEU A 28 0.63 -7.23 0.90
N LYS A 29 0.30 -7.31 -0.39
CA LYS A 29 -1.06 -7.06 -0.92
C LYS A 29 -2.08 -8.04 -0.35
N ALA A 30 -1.74 -9.32 -0.22
CA ALA A 30 -2.62 -10.33 0.39
C ALA A 30 -2.91 -9.99 1.86
N ARG A 31 -1.89 -9.62 2.64
CA ARG A 31 -2.06 -9.24 4.04
C ARG A 31 -2.90 -7.97 4.21
N LEU A 32 -2.74 -6.98 3.33
CA LEU A 32 -3.58 -5.77 3.33
C LEU A 32 -5.05 -6.10 3.11
N ARG A 33 -5.38 -6.89 2.07
CA ARG A 33 -6.77 -7.29 1.76
C ARG A 33 -7.39 -8.18 2.85
N ASN A 34 -6.57 -9.01 3.50
CA ASN A 34 -7.07 -9.90 4.55
C ASN A 34 -7.31 -9.16 5.87
N ARG A 35 -6.52 -8.11 6.16
CA ARG A 35 -6.62 -7.35 7.41
C ARG A 35 -7.62 -6.20 7.33
N PHE A 36 -7.74 -5.59 6.15
CA PHE A 36 -8.56 -4.41 5.93
C PHE A 36 -9.49 -4.64 4.75
N ASN A 37 -10.70 -4.08 4.80
CA ASN A 37 -11.63 -4.10 3.67
C ASN A 37 -11.21 -3.08 2.60
N VAL A 38 -10.10 -3.36 1.92
CA VAL A 38 -9.47 -2.46 0.95
C VAL A 38 -9.14 -3.18 -0.36
N SER A 39 -9.23 -2.45 -1.47
CA SER A 39 -8.61 -2.85 -2.73
C SER A 39 -7.17 -2.35 -2.76
N VAL A 40 -6.26 -3.13 -3.35
CA VAL A 40 -4.84 -2.75 -3.47
C VAL A 40 -4.23 -3.27 -4.77
N CYS A 41 -3.36 -2.49 -5.40
CA CYS A 41 -2.56 -2.88 -6.55
C CYS A 41 -1.14 -2.26 -6.50
N GLU A 42 -0.26 -2.74 -7.38
CA GLU A 42 1.00 -2.05 -7.70
C GLU A 42 0.68 -1.07 -8.83
N ASN A 43 0.88 0.22 -8.60
CA ASN A 43 0.49 1.31 -9.50
C ASN A 43 1.64 1.76 -10.41
N ASP A 44 2.86 1.84 -9.88
CA ASP A 44 4.03 2.32 -10.63
C ASP A 44 5.33 1.57 -10.25
N PHE A 45 6.40 1.82 -11.00
CA PHE A 45 7.74 1.25 -10.91
C PHE A 45 7.78 -0.27 -11.14
N GLN A 46 6.90 -0.81 -12.01
CA GLN A 46 6.85 -2.25 -12.28
C GLN A 46 8.17 -2.79 -12.85
N ASP A 47 8.97 -1.96 -13.54
CA ASP A 47 10.28 -2.26 -14.12
C ASP A 47 11.45 -2.15 -13.11
N LYS A 48 11.25 -1.55 -11.93
CA LYS A 48 12.26 -1.44 -10.87
C LYS A 48 12.07 -2.54 -9.84
N TRP A 49 13.13 -3.19 -9.40
CA TRP A 49 13.07 -4.24 -8.37
C TRP A 49 13.22 -3.72 -6.93
N GLN A 50 13.83 -2.54 -6.73
CA GLN A 50 13.96 -1.89 -5.41
C GLN A 50 12.92 -0.83 -5.12
N ARG A 51 12.00 -0.53 -6.04
CA ARG A 51 10.99 0.52 -5.88
C ARG A 51 9.65 0.03 -6.38
N SER A 52 8.59 0.47 -5.72
CA SER A 52 7.21 0.22 -6.12
C SER A 52 6.32 1.35 -5.59
N GLU A 53 5.24 1.63 -6.29
CA GLU A 53 4.13 2.40 -5.73
C GLU A 53 2.94 1.45 -5.52
N LEU A 54 2.39 1.45 -4.32
CA LEU A 54 1.14 0.77 -4.01
C LEU A 54 -0.02 1.77 -4.05
N ALA A 55 -1.08 1.43 -4.79
CA ALA A 55 -2.35 2.14 -4.67
C ALA A 55 -3.32 1.30 -3.83
N VAL A 56 -3.94 1.93 -2.84
CA VAL A 56 -4.93 1.35 -1.93
C VAL A 56 -6.21 2.18 -2.00
N ALA A 57 -7.36 1.53 -2.06
CA ALA A 57 -8.67 2.19 -2.05
C ALA A 57 -9.61 1.55 -1.01
N ALA A 58 -10.39 2.38 -0.32
CA ALA A 58 -11.36 1.95 0.68
C ALA A 58 -12.65 2.77 0.55
N ALA A 59 -13.80 2.12 0.70
CA ALA A 59 -15.09 2.80 0.83
C ALA A 59 -15.48 2.88 2.30
N ALA A 60 -15.99 4.04 2.73
CA ALA A 60 -16.46 4.28 4.09
C ALA A 60 -17.80 5.03 4.09
N THR A 61 -18.55 4.91 5.18
CA THR A 61 -19.82 5.63 5.39
C THR A 61 -19.60 7.13 5.60
N ASP A 62 -18.49 7.49 6.23
CA ASP A 62 -18.13 8.86 6.61
C ASP A 62 -16.62 9.12 6.52
N MET A 63 -16.25 10.40 6.66
CA MET A 63 -14.88 10.88 6.57
C MET A 63 -13.97 10.32 7.69
N ARG A 64 -14.52 10.07 8.88
CA ARG A 64 -13.76 9.57 10.02
C ARG A 64 -13.34 8.11 9.78
N GLY A 65 -14.26 7.28 9.30
CA GLY A 65 -13.97 5.91 8.89
C GLY A 65 -12.93 5.86 7.75
N ALA A 66 -13.10 6.72 6.74
CA ALA A 66 -12.15 6.83 5.62
C ALA A 66 -10.73 7.14 6.11
N ARG A 67 -10.57 8.16 6.97
CA ARG A 67 -9.26 8.52 7.56
C ARG A 67 -8.69 7.39 8.40
N THR A 68 -9.52 6.80 9.27
CA THR A 68 -9.10 5.73 10.17
C THR A 68 -8.51 4.55 9.40
N VAL A 69 -9.17 4.13 8.30
CA VAL A 69 -8.66 3.03 7.46
C VAL A 69 -7.36 3.43 6.77
N SER A 70 -7.27 4.65 6.21
CA SER A 70 -6.02 5.14 5.59
C SER A 70 -4.86 5.17 6.59
N ASP A 71 -5.09 5.62 7.82
CA ASP A 71 -4.08 5.66 8.89
C ASP A 71 -3.61 4.26 9.28
N GLN A 72 -4.55 3.33 9.49
CA GLN A 72 -4.22 1.95 9.84
C GLN A 72 -3.45 1.22 8.74
N VAL A 73 -3.76 1.49 7.47
CA VAL A 73 -3.01 0.94 6.33
C VAL A 73 -1.59 1.47 6.31
N LEU A 74 -1.38 2.78 6.54
CA LEU A 74 -0.04 3.37 6.57
C LEU A 74 0.78 2.85 7.74
N GLU A 75 0.21 2.81 8.94
CA GLU A 75 0.88 2.25 10.12
C GLU A 75 1.25 0.77 9.90
N PHE A 76 0.40 0.02 9.20
CA PHE A 76 0.70 -1.36 8.84
C PHE A 76 1.89 -1.46 7.87
N LEU A 77 1.99 -0.57 6.89
CA LEU A 77 3.08 -0.53 5.93
C LEU A 77 4.40 -0.07 6.57
N GLU A 78 4.36 0.93 7.44
CA GLU A 78 5.54 1.40 8.19
C GLU A 78 6.17 0.31 9.08
N ARG A 79 5.36 -0.63 9.55
CA ARG A 79 5.81 -1.76 10.39
C ARG A 79 6.28 -2.97 9.57
N GLU A 80 6.23 -2.95 8.24
CA GLU A 80 6.69 -4.06 7.40
C GLU A 80 8.23 -4.02 7.22
N PRO A 81 8.99 -4.98 7.77
CA PRO A 81 10.45 -4.92 7.76
C PRO A 81 11.09 -5.09 6.38
N ARG A 82 10.35 -5.63 5.41
CA ARG A 82 10.88 -5.85 4.04
C ARG A 82 10.83 -4.60 3.17
N ILE A 83 10.18 -3.53 3.62
CA ILE A 83 10.01 -2.30 2.86
C ILE A 83 10.44 -1.09 3.66
N VAL A 84 10.71 0.01 2.96
CA VAL A 84 10.87 1.33 3.56
C VAL A 84 9.86 2.25 2.90
N LEU A 85 9.04 2.94 3.70
CA LEU A 85 8.07 3.91 3.19
C LEU A 85 8.81 5.21 2.84
N CYS A 86 8.67 5.67 1.60
CA CYS A 86 9.37 6.86 1.10
C CYS A 86 8.47 8.08 1.01
N GLY A 87 7.18 7.86 0.76
CA GLY A 87 6.21 8.92 0.66
C GLY A 87 4.81 8.34 0.51
N HIS A 88 3.81 9.16 0.75
CA HIS A 88 2.44 8.78 0.49
C HIS A 88 1.56 10.00 0.17
N GLU A 89 0.52 9.77 -0.63
CA GLU A 89 -0.50 10.76 -0.96
C GLU A 89 -1.88 10.20 -0.61
N ARG A 90 -2.72 11.02 0.02
CA ARG A 90 -4.08 10.64 0.43
C ARG A 90 -5.09 11.56 -0.24
N ASN A 91 -6.08 10.95 -0.87
CA ASN A 91 -7.21 11.65 -1.47
C ASN A 91 -8.52 11.06 -0.94
N PHE A 92 -9.53 11.91 -0.78
CA PHE A 92 -10.86 11.52 -0.32
C PHE A 92 -11.90 12.11 -1.26
N TYR A 93 -12.79 11.26 -1.76
CA TYR A 93 -13.83 11.58 -2.74
C TYR A 93 -15.22 11.29 -2.17
#